data_AF-A0A841IQD3-F1
#
_entry.id   AF-A0A841IQD3-F1
#
_cell.length_a   1.000
_cell.length_b   1.000
_cell.length_c   1.000
_cell.angle_alpha   90.00
_cell.angle_beta   90.00
_cell.angle_gamma   90.00
#
_symmetry.space_group_name_H-M   'P 1'
#
loop_
_entity.id
_entity.type
_entity.pdbx_description
1 polymer ?
#
loop_
_entity_poly.entity_id
_entity_poly.type
_entity_poly.pdbx_seq_one_letter_code
_entity_poly.pdbx_strand_id
1 'polypeptide(L)'
;MAQQALSTAVLTPRTAVSLEGIGDVVDAGRPSGYAHLGGRHLPTVGRLVSAARSAAAALDRPALRPSRRGRWQSVPRSVRRYAAGRLRVSAVALEPNSFVPGPSSRASRARGMEVLFLVSGRAHLIASGPDGQMRSAAELGPGRARVLGSAGGDSHHLVNTGDEVAVVVRVSA
;
A
#
# COMPACT_ATOMS: atom_id res chain seq x y z
N MET A 1 30.59 -66.98 -21.58
CA MET A 1 29.87 -66.32 -20.48
C MET A 1 29.78 -64.83 -20.77
N ALA A 2 28.57 -64.28 -20.91
CA ALA A 2 28.17 -62.91 -20.53
C ALA A 2 26.78 -62.63 -21.14
N GLN A 3 25.74 -62.70 -20.31
CA GLN A 3 24.39 -62.25 -20.62
C GLN A 3 24.39 -60.71 -20.61
N GLN A 4 23.83 -60.06 -21.63
CA GLN A 4 23.42 -58.65 -21.55
C GLN A 4 21.89 -58.60 -21.44
N ALA A 5 21.44 -58.27 -20.24
CA ALA A 5 20.04 -58.00 -19.92
C ALA A 5 19.67 -56.56 -20.32
N LEU A 6 18.46 -56.43 -20.86
CA LEU A 6 17.79 -55.20 -21.25
C LEU A 6 17.65 -54.23 -20.06
N SER A 7 17.91 -52.94 -20.29
CA SER A 7 17.49 -51.86 -19.38
C SER A 7 16.50 -50.96 -20.11
N THR A 8 15.21 -51.19 -19.82
CA THR A 8 14.07 -50.45 -20.35
C THR A 8 14.00 -49.10 -19.63
N ALA A 9 14.31 -48.01 -20.35
CA ALA A 9 14.17 -46.66 -19.80
C ALA A 9 12.68 -46.31 -19.64
N VAL A 10 12.24 -46.12 -18.39
CA VAL A 10 10.91 -45.60 -18.06
C VAL A 10 10.86 -44.13 -18.45
N LEU A 11 10.12 -43.80 -19.50
CA LEU A 11 9.79 -42.41 -19.87
C LEU A 11 8.66 -41.92 -18.95
N THR A 12 8.97 -41.04 -18.02
CA THR A 12 7.97 -40.29 -17.24
C THR A 12 7.20 -39.34 -18.16
N PRO A 13 5.86 -39.27 -18.07
CA PRO A 13 5.07 -38.39 -18.92
C PRO A 13 5.34 -36.92 -18.56
N ARG A 14 5.71 -36.12 -19.56
CA ARG A 14 5.71 -34.65 -19.46
C ARG A 14 4.29 -34.19 -19.20
N THR A 15 4.05 -33.60 -18.03
CA THR A 15 2.81 -32.90 -17.69
C THR A 15 2.52 -31.85 -18.76
N ALA A 16 1.46 -32.08 -19.53
CA ALA A 16 0.94 -31.10 -20.47
C ALA A 16 0.45 -29.89 -19.66
N VAL A 17 1.06 -28.73 -19.90
CA VAL A 17 0.68 -27.48 -19.23
C VAL A 17 -0.61 -26.99 -19.88
N SER A 18 -1.72 -27.03 -19.13
CA SER A 18 -2.97 -26.42 -19.56
C SER A 18 -2.79 -24.91 -19.63
N LEU A 19 -3.13 -24.30 -20.78
CA LEU A 19 -3.05 -22.85 -21.01
C LEU A 19 -4.26 -22.09 -20.43
N GLU A 20 -5.26 -22.84 -19.96
CA GLU A 20 -6.51 -22.31 -19.40
C GLU A 20 -6.25 -21.92 -17.93
N GLY A 21 -5.90 -20.65 -17.72
CA GLY A 21 -5.43 -20.12 -16.43
C GLY A 21 -4.12 -19.30 -16.50
N ILE A 22 -3.53 -19.13 -17.69
CA ILE A 22 -2.44 -18.17 -17.90
C ILE A 22 -3.01 -16.76 -17.73
N GLY A 23 -2.84 -16.21 -16.53
CA GLY A 23 -3.36 -14.91 -16.12
C GLY A 23 -3.82 -14.86 -14.65
N ASP A 24 -4.03 -16.01 -14.01
CA ASP A 24 -4.65 -16.08 -12.68
C ASP A 24 -3.67 -16.33 -11.52
N VAL A 25 -2.36 -16.25 -11.78
CA VAL A 25 -1.35 -16.46 -10.73
C VAL A 25 -1.10 -15.16 -9.97
N VAL A 26 -1.88 -14.95 -8.91
CA VAL A 26 -1.50 -14.06 -7.81
C VAL A 26 -1.11 -14.92 -6.61
N ASP A 27 0.03 -15.61 -6.70
CA ASP A 27 0.68 -16.28 -5.57
C ASP A 27 1.46 -15.25 -4.72
N ALA A 28 0.84 -14.08 -4.47
CA ALA A 28 1.45 -12.95 -3.78
C ALA A 28 1.63 -13.25 -2.29
N GLY A 29 2.70 -13.96 -1.94
CA GLY A 29 3.08 -14.26 -0.56
C GLY A 29 3.58 -15.67 -0.32
N ARG A 30 3.54 -16.57 -1.32
CA ARG A 30 4.15 -17.90 -1.20
C ARG A 30 5.68 -17.78 -1.31
N PRO A 31 6.47 -18.37 -0.40
CA PRO A 31 7.92 -18.36 -0.53
C PRO A 31 8.33 -19.12 -1.79
N SER A 32 9.16 -18.50 -2.63
CA SER A 32 9.56 -19.02 -3.94
C SER A 32 10.47 -20.25 -3.88
N GLY A 33 10.84 -20.73 -2.69
CA GLY A 33 11.75 -21.88 -2.48
C GLY A 33 13.22 -21.60 -2.82
N TYR A 34 13.51 -20.55 -3.58
CA TYR A 34 14.87 -20.11 -3.89
C TYR A 34 15.46 -19.31 -2.72
N ALA A 35 16.51 -19.84 -2.09
CA ALA A 35 17.15 -19.22 -0.92
C ALA A 35 17.64 -17.77 -1.17
N HIS A 36 18.08 -17.47 -2.39
CA HIS A 36 18.52 -16.11 -2.77
C HIS A 36 17.35 -15.13 -2.96
N LEU A 37 16.12 -15.63 -3.09
CA LEU A 37 14.89 -14.84 -3.09
C LEU A 37 14.25 -14.76 -1.69
N GLY A 38 14.86 -15.36 -0.67
CA GLY A 38 14.49 -15.27 0.75
C GLY A 38 14.76 -13.90 1.38
N GLY A 39 14.68 -12.82 0.59
CA GLY A 39 14.82 -11.45 1.06
C GLY A 39 13.74 -11.08 2.07
N ARG A 40 14.12 -10.21 3.03
CA ARG A 40 13.23 -9.66 4.07
C ARG A 40 11.85 -9.34 3.49
N HIS A 41 10.81 -10.05 3.95
CA HIS A 41 9.44 -9.84 3.48
C HIS A 41 8.95 -8.46 3.90
N LEU A 42 9.14 -7.48 3.02
CA LEU A 42 8.39 -6.24 3.06
C LEU A 42 6.91 -6.57 2.79
N PRO A 43 5.97 -5.89 3.47
CA PRO A 43 4.56 -6.07 3.18
C PRO A 43 4.28 -5.74 1.71
N THR A 44 3.50 -6.59 1.05
CA THR A 44 3.06 -6.35 -0.33
C THR A 44 2.17 -5.12 -0.41
N VAL A 45 2.09 -4.50 -1.60
CA VAL A 45 1.14 -3.39 -1.85
C VAL A 45 -0.29 -3.83 -1.51
N GLY A 46 -0.69 -5.04 -1.88
CA GLY A 46 -2.01 -5.59 -1.55
C GLY A 46 -2.29 -5.60 -0.05
N ARG A 47 -1.30 -5.95 0.79
CA ARG A 47 -1.42 -5.91 2.24
C ARG A 47 -1.56 -4.48 2.78
N LEU A 48 -0.80 -3.52 2.25
CA LEU A 48 -0.93 -2.10 2.62
C LEU A 48 -2.31 -1.54 2.23
N VAL A 49 -2.79 -1.85 1.02
CA VAL A 49 -4.10 -1.45 0.51
C VAL A 49 -5.22 -2.06 1.35
N SER A 50 -5.14 -3.35 1.68
CA SER A 50 -6.13 -4.03 2.53
C SER A 50 -6.18 -3.42 3.93
N ALA A 51 -5.02 -3.08 4.50
CA ALA A 51 -4.94 -2.41 5.80
C ALA A 51 -5.53 -0.99 5.73
N ALA A 52 -5.24 -0.24 4.66
CA ALA A 52 -5.77 1.11 4.46
C ALA A 52 -7.30 1.12 4.31
N ARG A 53 -7.84 0.19 3.51
CA ARG A 53 -9.29 0.01 3.33
C ARG A 53 -9.98 -0.35 4.65
N SER A 54 -9.43 -1.33 5.39
CA SER A 54 -9.99 -1.73 6.69
C SER A 54 -9.94 -0.59 7.72
N ALA A 55 -8.85 0.17 7.74
CA ALA A 55 -8.71 1.33 8.61
C ALA A 55 -9.70 2.45 8.24
N ALA A 56 -9.89 2.72 6.94
CA ALA A 56 -10.86 3.67 6.45
C ALA A 56 -12.30 3.28 6.85
N ALA A 57 -12.69 2.03 6.64
CA ALA A 57 -14.00 1.54 7.06
C ALA A 57 -14.24 1.68 8.57
N ALA A 58 -13.20 1.48 9.40
CA ALA A 58 -13.32 1.69 10.83
C ALA A 58 -13.47 3.17 11.22
N LEU A 59 -12.78 4.07 10.51
CA LEU A 59 -12.79 5.52 10.73
C LEU A 59 -14.00 6.24 10.15
N ASP A 60 -14.83 5.53 9.39
CA ASP A 60 -16.12 6.07 8.97
C ASP A 60 -16.99 6.44 10.19
N ARG A 61 -16.81 5.72 11.31
CA ARG A 61 -17.39 6.07 12.62
C ARG A 61 -16.83 7.40 13.15
N PRO A 62 -17.66 8.43 13.37
CA PRO A 62 -17.20 9.75 13.81
C PRO A 62 -16.34 9.74 15.07
N ALA A 63 -16.67 8.89 16.06
CA ALA A 63 -15.94 8.78 17.33
C ALA A 63 -14.49 8.29 17.20
N LEU A 64 -14.12 7.69 16.08
CA LEU A 64 -12.76 7.20 15.83
C LEU A 64 -11.93 8.14 14.97
N ARG A 65 -12.55 9.20 14.42
CA ARG A 65 -11.87 10.16 13.53
C ARG A 65 -10.80 10.96 14.28
N PRO A 66 -9.78 11.47 13.57
CA PRO A 66 -8.78 12.34 14.17
C PRO A 66 -9.43 13.57 14.83
N SER A 67 -9.11 13.82 16.10
CA SER A 67 -9.66 14.98 16.83
C SER A 67 -8.97 16.28 16.47
N ARG A 68 -7.65 16.23 16.19
CA ARG A 68 -6.90 17.40 15.74
C ARG A 68 -6.94 17.50 14.22
N ARG A 69 -7.08 18.72 13.73
CA ARG A 69 -7.11 19.01 12.29
C ARG A 69 -5.73 19.45 11.83
N GLY A 70 -5.43 19.23 10.56
CA GLY A 70 -4.17 19.67 9.94
C GLY A 70 -2.92 18.88 10.37
N ARG A 71 -3.05 17.84 11.22
CA ARG A 71 -1.91 17.05 11.71
C ARG A 71 -2.17 15.56 11.67
N TRP A 72 -1.22 14.83 11.10
CA TRP A 72 -1.18 13.37 11.16
C TRP A 72 -1.19 12.86 12.60
N GLN A 73 -2.09 11.94 12.88
CA GLN A 73 -2.28 11.31 14.18
C GLN A 73 -2.26 9.80 14.05
N SER A 74 -1.71 9.13 15.08
CA SER A 74 -1.85 7.68 15.20
C SER A 74 -3.32 7.34 15.42
N VAL A 75 -3.83 6.37 14.66
CA VAL A 75 -5.22 5.95 14.80
C VAL A 75 -5.42 5.15 16.10
N PRO A 76 -6.66 5.10 16.67
CA PRO A 76 -6.95 4.31 17.86
C PRO A 76 -6.58 2.84 17.71
N ARG A 77 -6.32 2.14 18.82
CA ARG A 77 -5.91 0.72 18.79
C ARG A 77 -6.93 -0.19 18.11
N SER A 78 -8.22 0.13 18.22
CA SER A 78 -9.32 -0.55 17.52
C SER A 78 -9.22 -0.48 16.00
N VAL A 79 -8.60 0.57 15.45
CA VAL A 79 -8.31 0.74 14.02
C VAL A 79 -6.97 0.09 13.67
N ARG A 80 -5.95 0.23 14.53
CA ARG A 80 -4.62 -0.36 14.27
C ARG A 80 -4.62 -1.88 14.19
N ARG A 81 -5.55 -2.56 14.86
CA ARG A 81 -5.63 -4.04 14.85
C ARG A 81 -5.83 -4.63 13.45
N TYR A 82 -6.37 -3.85 12.50
CA TYR A 82 -6.53 -4.27 11.10
C TYR A 82 -5.22 -4.23 10.31
N ALA A 83 -4.20 -3.56 10.84
CA ALA A 83 -2.86 -3.54 10.28
C ALA A 83 -1.99 -4.55 11.03
N ALA A 84 -1.83 -5.75 10.46
CA ALA A 84 -1.00 -6.79 11.04
C ALA A 84 0.50 -6.45 10.92
N GLY A 85 1.30 -6.83 11.93
CA GLY A 85 2.77 -6.76 11.89
C GLY A 85 3.35 -5.36 12.13
N ARG A 86 4.34 -4.97 11.32
CA ARG A 86 5.11 -3.71 11.47
C ARG A 86 4.47 -2.48 10.80
N LEU A 87 3.26 -2.64 10.27
CA LEU A 87 2.55 -1.57 9.58
C LEU A 87 2.21 -0.41 10.53
N ARG A 88 2.44 0.81 10.06
CA ARG A 88 2.04 2.04 10.77
C ARG A 88 0.79 2.60 10.11
N VAL A 89 -0.20 2.93 10.93
CA VAL A 89 -1.45 3.55 10.47
C VAL A 89 -1.61 4.90 11.13
N SER A 90 -1.79 5.93 10.32
CA SER A 90 -2.08 7.29 10.76
C SER A 90 -3.21 7.88 9.95
N ALA A 91 -3.94 8.83 10.51
CA ALA A 91 -4.99 9.56 9.82
C ALA A 91 -4.86 11.06 10.05
N VAL A 92 -5.45 11.84 9.14
CA VAL A 92 -5.54 13.29 9.24
C VAL A 92 -6.94 13.75 8.87
N ALA A 93 -7.44 14.75 9.60
CA ALA A 93 -8.62 15.51 9.24
C ALA A 93 -8.17 16.86 8.66
N LEU A 94 -8.65 17.19 7.47
CA LEU A 94 -8.33 18.38 6.69
C LEU A 94 -9.54 19.31 6.71
N GLU A 95 -9.36 20.57 7.15
CA GLU A 95 -10.38 21.58 6.94
C GLU A 95 -10.55 21.91 5.45
N PRO A 96 -11.71 22.44 5.04
CA PRO A 96 -11.89 22.99 3.70
C PRO A 96 -10.74 23.94 3.33
N ASN A 97 -10.19 23.81 2.12
CA ASN A 97 -9.08 24.60 1.60
C ASN A 97 -7.76 24.49 2.41
N SER A 98 -7.65 23.52 3.31
CA SER A 98 -6.42 23.33 4.09
C SER A 98 -5.39 22.49 3.33
N PHE A 99 -4.12 22.81 3.60
CA PHE A 99 -2.96 22.13 3.05
C PHE A 99 -2.21 21.47 4.20
N VAL A 100 -1.98 20.17 4.08
CA VAL A 100 -1.17 19.42 5.05
C VAL A 100 -0.02 18.78 4.31
N PRO A 101 1.22 18.93 4.79
CA PRO A 101 2.33 18.16 4.28
C PRO A 101 1.96 16.69 4.27
N GLY A 102 2.09 16.08 3.10
CA GLY A 102 2.16 14.65 2.98
C GLY A 102 3.20 14.12 3.97
N PRO A 103 3.02 12.89 4.45
CA PRO A 103 3.97 12.30 5.38
C PRO A 103 5.42 12.47 4.88
N SER A 104 6.27 13.05 5.72
CA SER A 104 7.58 13.52 5.30
C SER A 104 8.50 12.41 4.82
N SER A 105 9.20 12.67 3.71
CA SER A 105 10.27 11.82 3.17
C SER A 105 11.43 11.59 4.16
N ARG A 106 11.52 12.39 5.24
CA ARG A 106 12.53 12.23 6.30
C ARG A 106 12.37 10.94 7.10
N ALA A 107 11.14 10.40 7.22
CA ALA A 107 10.90 9.05 7.73
C ALA A 107 11.09 7.96 6.65
N SER A 108 11.10 8.36 5.37
CA SER A 108 11.35 7.54 4.17
C SER A 108 12.82 7.49 3.77
N ARG A 109 13.76 7.53 4.74
CA ARG A 109 15.14 7.08 4.47
C ARG A 109 15.23 5.57 4.24
N ALA A 110 14.19 4.83 4.61
CA ALA A 110 13.98 3.45 4.21
C ALA A 110 13.07 3.43 2.99
N ARG A 111 13.37 2.55 2.02
CA ARG A 111 12.62 2.24 0.79
C ARG A 111 11.19 1.74 1.10
N GLY A 112 10.36 2.59 1.71
CA GLY A 112 9.04 2.24 2.20
C GLY A 112 7.97 2.60 1.18
N MET A 113 7.03 1.69 0.98
CA MET A 113 5.79 1.99 0.25
C MET A 113 4.77 2.56 1.22
N GLU A 114 4.01 3.54 0.76
CA GLU A 114 2.91 4.11 1.52
C GLU A 114 1.62 4.05 0.72
N VAL A 115 0.50 3.92 1.41
CA VAL A 115 -0.82 3.93 0.81
C VAL A 115 -1.66 5.00 1.50
N LEU A 116 -2.25 5.87 0.69
CA LEU A 116 -3.28 6.81 1.10
C LEU A 116 -4.66 6.29 0.70
N PHE A 117 -5.65 6.52 1.56
CA PHE A 117 -7.03 6.16 1.30
C PHE A 117 -7.96 7.23 1.86
N LEU A 118 -8.91 7.69 1.04
CA LEU A 118 -9.93 8.65 1.45
C LEU A 118 -11.02 7.94 2.26
N VAL A 119 -11.30 8.47 3.45
CA VAL A 119 -12.41 8.00 4.32
C VAL A 119 -13.68 8.78 4.01
N SER A 120 -13.58 10.12 3.97
CA SER A 120 -14.70 11.02 3.72
C SER A 120 -14.23 12.35 3.15
N GLY A 121 -15.15 13.13 2.59
CA GLY A 121 -14.87 14.45 2.00
C GLY A 121 -14.20 14.35 0.63
N ARG A 122 -13.44 15.38 0.25
CA ARG A 122 -12.69 15.44 -1.02
C ARG A 122 -11.25 15.86 -0.75
N ALA A 123 -10.29 15.10 -1.26
CA ALA A 123 -8.87 15.44 -1.08
C ALA A 123 -8.07 15.17 -2.35
N HIS A 124 -7.07 15.99 -2.58
CA HIS A 124 -6.09 15.86 -3.65
C HIS A 124 -4.70 15.68 -3.07
N LEU A 125 -3.90 14.88 -3.76
CA LEU A 125 -2.48 14.75 -3.54
C LEU A 125 -1.75 15.59 -4.58
N ILE A 126 -0.99 16.56 -4.11
CA ILE A 126 -0.08 17.36 -4.92
C ILE A 126 1.33 16.82 -4.71
N ALA A 127 2.03 16.50 -5.80
CA ALA A 127 3.46 16.21 -5.75
C ALA A 127 4.23 17.36 -6.39
N SER A 128 5.23 17.87 -5.69
CA SER A 128 6.13 18.92 -6.18
C SER A 128 7.57 18.43 -6.18
N GLY A 129 8.33 18.85 -7.18
CA GLY A 129 9.75 18.56 -7.27
C GLY A 129 10.59 19.30 -6.21
N PRO A 130 11.90 19.04 -6.17
CA PRO A 130 12.83 19.74 -5.28
C PRO A 130 12.92 21.25 -5.55
N ASP A 131 12.59 21.69 -6.76
CA ASP A 131 12.48 23.08 -7.22
C ASP A 131 11.18 23.77 -6.78
N GLY A 132 10.30 23.04 -6.08
CA GLY A 132 8.99 23.53 -5.64
C GLY A 132 7.92 23.51 -6.75
N GLN A 133 8.28 23.16 -7.99
CA GLN A 133 7.34 23.10 -9.09
C GLN A 133 6.39 21.92 -8.94
N MET A 134 5.10 22.16 -9.17
CA MET A 134 4.09 21.10 -9.15
C MET A 134 4.32 20.14 -10.31
N ARG A 135 4.51 18.86 -10.01
CA ARG A 135 4.69 17.78 -10.99
C ARG A 135 3.41 17.03 -11.28
N SER A 136 2.55 16.90 -10.27
CA SER A 136 1.25 16.26 -10.43
C SER A 136 0.25 16.72 -9.38
N ALA A 137 -1.02 16.67 -9.76
CA ALA A 137 -2.16 16.78 -8.89
C ALA A 137 -3.09 15.59 -9.17
N ALA A 138 -3.43 14.82 -8.13
CA ALA A 138 -4.26 13.63 -8.28
C ALA A 138 -5.34 13.61 -7.20
N GLU A 139 -6.60 13.41 -7.60
CA GLU A 139 -7.70 13.20 -6.67
C GLU A 139 -7.53 11.87 -5.91
N LEU A 140 -7.80 11.89 -4.60
CA LEU A 140 -7.98 10.69 -3.79
C LEU A 140 -9.44 10.23 -3.92
N GLY A 141 -9.75 9.52 -5.01
CA GLY A 141 -11.12 9.07 -5.27
C GLY A 141 -11.66 8.12 -4.19
N PRO A 142 -12.99 8.16 -3.92
CA PRO A 142 -13.62 7.28 -2.95
C PRO A 142 -13.43 5.81 -3.33
N GLY A 143 -13.13 4.97 -2.34
CA GLY A 143 -12.90 3.54 -2.55
C GLY A 143 -11.57 3.18 -3.22
N ARG A 144 -10.78 4.18 -3.65
CA ARG A 144 -9.50 3.98 -4.35
C ARG A 144 -8.32 4.24 -3.42
N ALA A 145 -7.36 3.34 -3.47
CA ALA A 145 -6.09 3.50 -2.78
C ALA A 145 -5.10 4.24 -3.69
N ARG A 146 -4.38 5.23 -3.14
CA ARG A 146 -3.25 5.87 -3.83
C ARG A 146 -1.96 5.35 -3.23
N VAL A 147 -1.16 4.67 -4.06
CA VAL A 147 0.14 4.13 -3.66
C VAL A 147 1.21 5.18 -3.91
N LEU A 148 2.04 5.44 -2.92
CA LEU A 148 3.22 6.30 -3.00
C LEU A 148 4.46 5.43 -2.96
N GLY A 149 5.30 5.58 -3.99
CA GLY A 149 6.65 5.05 -4.00
C GLY A 149 7.62 6.02 -3.34
N SER A 150 8.78 5.51 -2.95
CA SER A 150 9.91 6.32 -2.49
C SER A 150 10.55 7.03 -3.70
N ALA A 151 9.89 8.04 -4.26
CA ALA A 151 10.52 8.94 -5.24
C ALA A 151 11.42 9.91 -4.47
N GLY A 152 12.73 9.80 -4.67
CA GLY A 152 13.70 10.66 -4.01
C GLY A 152 13.52 12.12 -4.43
N GLY A 153 13.32 13.01 -3.46
CA GLY A 153 13.33 14.47 -3.66
C GLY A 153 11.97 15.13 -3.84
N ASP A 154 10.91 14.37 -4.11
CA ASP A 154 9.58 14.94 -4.26
C ASP A 154 8.93 15.21 -2.89
N SER A 155 8.26 16.35 -2.78
CA SER A 155 7.39 16.67 -1.66
C SER A 155 5.96 16.38 -2.02
N HIS A 156 5.21 15.84 -1.06
CA HIS A 156 3.79 15.55 -1.23
C HIS A 156 3.00 16.46 -0.30
N HIS A 157 1.83 16.91 -0.76
CA HIS A 157 0.88 17.68 0.03
C HIS A 157 -0.53 17.11 -0.19
N LEU A 158 -1.29 17.04 0.90
CA LEU A 158 -2.72 16.80 0.85
C LEU A 158 -3.45 18.12 0.89
N VAL A 159 -4.42 18.26 0.00
CA VAL A 159 -5.26 19.45 -0.13
C VAL A 159 -6.71 19.02 -0.06
N ASN A 160 -7.48 19.60 0.84
CA ASN A 160 -8.92 19.44 0.81
C ASN A 160 -9.52 20.51 -0.12
N THR A 161 -10.03 20.07 -1.27
CA THR A 161 -10.67 20.93 -2.28
C THR A 161 -12.19 20.93 -2.15
N GLY A 162 -12.72 20.30 -1.10
CA GLY A 162 -14.13 20.31 -0.76
C GLY A 162 -14.50 21.41 0.24
N ASP A 163 -15.79 21.48 0.48
CA ASP A 163 -16.52 22.32 1.43
C ASP A 163 -16.73 21.64 2.79
N GLU A 164 -16.55 20.32 2.84
CA GLU A 164 -16.59 19.52 4.07
C GLU A 164 -15.21 19.11 4.53
N VAL A 165 -15.13 18.62 5.77
CA VAL A 165 -13.92 18.04 6.35
C VAL A 165 -13.54 16.75 5.62
N ALA A 166 -12.34 16.72 5.03
CA ALA A 166 -11.81 15.50 4.44
C ALA A 166 -11.02 14.70 5.48
N VAL A 167 -11.23 13.38 5.50
CA VAL A 167 -10.47 12.46 6.36
C VAL A 167 -9.69 11.49 5.49
N VAL A 168 -8.38 11.45 5.68
CA VAL A 168 -7.47 10.60 4.91
C VAL A 168 -6.69 9.69 5.86
N VAL A 169 -6.56 8.42 5.48
CA VAL A 169 -5.72 7.44 6.16
C VAL A 169 -4.45 7.23 5.36
N ARG A 170 -3.35 7.02 6.08
CA ARG A 170 -2.06 6.59 5.58
C ARG A 170 -1.69 5.27 6.24
N VAL A 171 -1.21 4.32 5.44
CA VAL A 171 -0.56 3.10 5.91
C VAL A 171 0.85 3.02 5.33
N SER A 172 1.85 2.75 6.16
CA SER A 172 3.25 2.55 5.73
C SER A 172 3.85 1.27 6.33
N ALA A 173 4.87 0.74 5.67
CA ALA A 173 5.69 -0.39 6.13
C ALA A 173 6.73 0.01 7.18
#